data_AF-X1KRA3-F1
#
_entry.id   AF-X1KRA3-F1
#
_cell.length_a   1.000
_cell.length_b   1.000
_cell.length_c   1.000
_cell.angle_alpha   90.00
_cell.angle_beta   90.00
_cell.angle_gamma   90.00
#
_symmetry.space_group_name_H-M   'P 1'
#
loop_
_entity.id
_entity.type
_entity.pdbx_description
1 polymer ?
#
loop_
_entity_poly.entity_id
_entity_poly.type
_entity_poly.pdbx_seq_one_letter_code
_entity_poly.pdbx_strand_id
1 'polypeptide(L)' 'EEYDKAIVEWNKILEIEPNFPENYNVFYFIGLAYNKKEMPDKALEYFIQALQLVPEGSPIIEEIEKEIYDIYRSNLDK' A
#
# COMPACT_ATOMS: atom_id res chain seq x y z
N GLU A 1 9.89 -11.26 -9.35
CA GLU A 1 9.74 -12.51 -8.59
C GLU A 1 9.58 -12.29 -7.08
N GLU A 2 10.46 -11.52 -6.43
CA GLU A 2 10.36 -11.32 -4.96
C GLU A 2 9.14 -10.51 -4.53
N TYR A 3 8.80 -9.43 -5.26
CA TYR A 3 7.59 -8.64 -4.97
C TYR A 3 6.30 -9.43 -5.15
N ASP A 4 6.25 -10.35 -6.12
CA ASP A 4 5.10 -11.23 -6.32
C ASP A 4 4.91 -12.19 -5.15
N LYS A 5 6.01 -12.76 -4.64
CA LYS A 5 5.97 -13.58 -3.43
C LYS A 5 5.54 -12.76 -2.22
N ALA A 6 6.06 -11.54 -2.07
CA ALA A 6 5.67 -10.66 -0.97
C ALA A 6 4.17 -10.36 -0.99
N ILE A 7 3.62 -9.99 -2.15
CA ILE A 7 2.18 -9.75 -2.33
C ILE A 7 1.36 -10.98 -1.96
N VAL A 8 1.79 -12.17 -2.37
CA VAL A 8 1.11 -13.43 -2.01
C VAL A 8 1.13 -13.67 -0.50
N GLU A 9 2.27 -13.51 0.17
CA GLU A 9 2.36 -13.70 1.62
C GLU A 9 1.53 -12.66 2.40
N TRP A 10 1.53 -11.41 1.95
CA TRP A 10 0.70 -10.35 2.52
C TRP A 10 -0.81 -10.62 2.35
N ASN A 11 -1.23 -11.13 1.19
CA ASN A 11 -2.63 -11.50 0.97
C ASN A 11 -3.06 -12.67 1.88
N LYS A 12 -2.19 -13.65 2.13
CA LYS A 12 -2.49 -14.73 3.08
C LYS A 12 -2.73 -14.21 4.49
N ILE A 13 -2.03 -13.15 4.91
CA ILE A 13 -2.28 -12.53 6.22
C ILE A 13 -3.72 -12.01 6.28
N LEU A 14 -4.18 -11.32 5.23
CA LEU A 14 -5.55 -10.83 5.13
C LEU A 14 -6.60 -11.96 5.04
N GLU A 15 -6.24 -13.12 4.47
CA GLU A 15 -7.11 -14.32 4.45
C GLU A 15 -7.24 -14.98 5.83
N ILE A 16 -6.14 -15.05 6.59
CA ILE A 16 -6.11 -15.69 7.92
C ILE A 16 -6.83 -14.81 8.94
N GLU A 17 -6.51 -13.51 8.96
CA GLU A 17 -7.12 -12.54 9.84
C GLU A 17 -7.35 -11.25 9.05
N PRO A 18 -8.58 -11.00 8.56
CA PRO A 18 -8.85 -9.79 7.77
C PRO A 18 -8.88 -8.52 8.63
N ASN A 19 -9.16 -8.64 9.92
CA ASN A 19 -9.51 -7.54 10.82
C ASN A 19 -8.66 -7.55 12.11
N PHE A 20 -7.34 -7.56 11.97
CA PHE A 20 -6.42 -7.35 13.10
C PHE A 20 -6.03 -5.88 13.24
N PRO A 21 -5.65 -5.44 14.45
CA PRO A 21 -5.04 -4.13 14.64
C PRO A 21 -3.83 -3.98 13.71
N GLU A 22 -3.72 -2.84 13.04
CA GLU A 22 -2.62 -2.56 12.10
C GLU A 22 -2.66 -3.28 10.75
N ASN A 23 -3.81 -3.84 10.35
CA ASN A 23 -3.98 -4.41 9.01
C ASN A 23 -3.69 -3.41 7.86
N TYR A 24 -3.80 -2.10 8.11
CA TYR A 24 -3.36 -1.03 7.19
C TYR A 24 -1.91 -1.17 6.74
N ASN A 25 -1.02 -1.73 7.57
CA ASN A 25 0.39 -1.97 7.21
C ASN A 25 0.51 -2.95 6.05
N VAL A 26 -0.36 -3.96 6.00
CA VAL A 26 -0.35 -4.95 4.92
C VAL A 26 -0.71 -4.30 3.59
N PHE A 27 -1.77 -3.49 3.58
CA PHE A 27 -2.17 -2.72 2.39
C PHE A 27 -1.05 -1.76 1.96
N TYR A 28 -0.38 -1.08 2.89
CA TYR A 28 0.77 -0.23 2.59
C TYR A 28 1.92 -1.01 1.92
N PHE A 29 2.31 -2.16 2.47
CA PHE A 29 3.40 -2.96 1.90
C PHE A 29 3.05 -3.58 0.54
N ILE A 30 1.78 -3.97 0.32
CA ILE A 30 1.32 -4.40 -1.00
C ILE A 30 1.38 -3.23 -1.99
N GLY A 31 0.96 -2.03 -1.57
CA GLY A 31 1.07 -0.80 -2.37
C GLY A 31 2.51 -0.51 -2.79
N LEU A 32 3.46 -0.56 -1.85
CA LEU A 32 4.89 -0.42 -2.13
C LEU A 32 5.39 -1.48 -3.12
N ALA A 33 4.99 -2.74 -2.95
CA ALA A 33 5.38 -3.82 -3.85
C ALA A 33 4.87 -3.58 -5.29
N TYR A 34 3.63 -3.12 -5.46
CA TYR A 34 3.11 -2.74 -6.78
C TYR A 34 3.79 -1.50 -7.35
N ASN A 35 4.14 -0.51 -6.51
CA ASN A 35 4.86 0.69 -6.95
C ASN A 35 6.25 0.31 -7.49
N LYS A 36 6.98 -0.57 -6.77
CA LYS A 36 8.29 -1.11 -7.21
C LYS A 36 8.20 -1.99 -8.45
N LYS A 37 7.02 -2.53 -8.75
CA LYS A 37 6.73 -3.26 -9.98
C LYS A 37 6.32 -2.37 -11.16
N GLU A 38 6.42 -1.05 -11.01
CA GLU A 38 6.00 -0.06 -12.02
C GLU A 38 4.50 -0.19 -12.38
N MET A 39 3.69 -0.61 -11.40
CA MET A 39 2.22 -0.71 -11.52
C MET A 39 1.56 0.34 -10.61
N PRO A 40 1.70 1.65 -10.93
CA PRO A 40 1.26 2.73 -10.05
C PRO A 40 -0.25 2.74 -9.79
N ASP A 41 -1.07 2.35 -10.76
CA ASP A 41 -2.53 2.31 -10.60
C ASP A 41 -2.93 1.33 -9.50
N LYS A 42 -2.30 0.14 -9.48
CA LYS A 42 -2.52 -0.84 -8.41
C LYS A 42 -1.95 -0.35 -7.09
N ALA A 43 -0.76 0.24 -7.10
CA ALA A 43 -0.17 0.77 -5.86
C ALA A 43 -1.11 1.78 -5.18
N LEU A 44 -1.70 2.67 -5.97
CA LEU A 44 -2.65 3.68 -5.52
C LEU A 44 -3.89 3.06 -4.85
N GLU A 45 -4.47 2.02 -5.43
CA GLU A 45 -5.62 1.30 -4.85
C GLU A 45 -5.32 0.81 -3.43
N TYR A 46 -4.16 0.17 -3.23
CA TYR A 46 -3.76 -0.36 -1.93
C TYR A 46 -3.37 0.74 -0.92
N PHE A 47 -2.72 1.81 -1.37
CA PHE A 47 -2.44 2.96 -0.51
C PHE A 47 -3.71 3.65 -0.01
N ILE A 48 -4.73 3.78 -0.87
CA ILE A 48 -6.04 4.32 -0.46
C ILE A 48 -6.70 3.41 0.58
N GLN A 49 -6.65 2.09 0.41
CA GLN A 49 -7.16 1.14 1.40
C GLN A 49 -6.42 1.26 2.74
N ALA A 50 -5.10 1.44 2.72
CA ALA A 50 -4.32 1.67 3.93
C ALA A 50 -4.77 2.94 4.67
N LEU A 51 -4.97 4.06 3.95
CA LEU A 51 -5.46 5.31 4.53
C LEU A 51 -6.89 5.23 5.10
N GLN A 52 -7.74 4.38 4.54
CA GLN A 52 -9.10 4.18 5.06
C GLN A 52 -9.13 3.43 6.39
N LEU A 53 -8.10 2.63 6.67
CA LEU A 53 -8.01 1.75 7.83
C LEU A 53 -7.12 2.29 8.94
N VAL A 54 -6.19 3.19 8.60
CA VAL A 54 -5.22 3.73 9.55
C VAL A 54 -5.92 4.62 10.61
N PRO A 55 -5.60 4.46 11.91
CA PRO A 55 -6.09 5.35 12.94
C PRO A 55 -5.63 6.80 12.72
N GLU A 56 -6.50 7.76 13.04
CA GLU A 56 -6.16 9.18 13.01
C GLU A 56 -4.93 9.49 13.88
N GLY A 57 -4.03 10.32 13.37
CA GLY A 57 -2.78 10.68 14.05
C GLY A 57 -1.67 9.63 13.96
N SER A 58 -1.89 8.51 13.25
CA SER A 58 -0.82 7.56 12.99
C SER A 58 0.26 8.19 12.09
N PRO A 59 1.55 8.06 12.42
CA PRO A 59 2.63 8.66 11.65
C PRO A 59 2.75 8.12 10.22
N ILE A 60 2.23 6.90 9.97
CA ILE A 60 2.27 6.28 8.64
C ILE A 60 1.38 7.01 7.62
N ILE A 61 0.42 7.84 8.06
CA ILE A 61 -0.42 8.64 7.17
C ILE A 61 0.45 9.50 6.26
N GLU A 62 1.45 10.18 6.83
CA GLU A 62 2.37 11.05 6.07
C GLU A 62 3.20 10.25 5.05
N GLU A 63 3.60 9.03 5.38
CA GLU A 63 4.33 8.14 4.47
C GLU A 63 3.46 7.71 3.28
N ILE A 64 2.22 7.30 3.55
CA ILE A 64 1.30 6.84 2.51
C ILE A 64 0.92 8.00 1.59
N GLU A 65 0.60 9.17 2.15
CA GLU A 65 0.27 10.37 1.36
C GLU A 65 1.44 10.80 0.47
N LYS A 66 2.68 10.68 0.96
CA LYS A 66 3.87 10.96 0.16
C LYS A 66 4.00 9.99 -1.02
N GLU A 67 3.83 8.69 -0.82
CA GLU A 67 3.89 7.71 -1.93
C GLU A 67 2.80 7.98 -2.98
N ILE A 68 1.58 8.32 -2.54
CA ILE A 68 0.48 8.72 -3.43
C ILE A 68 0.85 9.98 -4.24
N TYR A 69 1.39 11.00 -3.57
CA TYR A 69 1.81 12.23 -4.21
C TYR A 69 2.92 12.00 -5.25
N ASP A 70 3.92 11.18 -4.91
CA ASP A 70 5.03 10.84 -5.81
C ASP A 70 4.53 10.10 -7.05
N ILE A 71 3.53 9.20 -6.92
CA ILE A 71 2.88 8.55 -8.05
C ILE A 71 2.18 9.57 -8.95
N TYR A 72 1.36 10.46 -8.38
CA TYR A 72 0.64 11.47 -9.17
C TYR A 72 1.60 12.41 -9.90
N ARG A 73 2.62 12.90 -9.20
CA ARG A 73 3.65 13.75 -9.79
C ARG A 73 4.36 13.06 -10.94
N SER A 74 4.81 11.83 -10.73
CA SER A 74 5.49 11.04 -11.77
C SER A 74 4.62 10.78 -13.00
N ASN A 75 3.29 10.75 -12.84
CA ASN A 75 2.37 10.60 -13.96
C ASN A 75 2.11 11.91 -14.71
N LEU A 76 2.25 13.07 -14.06
CA LEU A 76 2.16 14.38 -14.72
C LEU A 76 3.41 14.70 -15.55
N ASP A 77 4.56 14.14 -15.14
CA ASP A 77 5.85 14.34 -15.81
C ASP A 77 6.06 13.40 -17.03
N LYS A 78 5.10 12.53 -17.35
CA LYS A 78 5.11 11.59 -18.49
C LYS A 78 4.27 12.10 -19.67
#